data_AF-A0A2X2TMY9-F1
#
_entry.id   AF-A0A2X2TMY9-F1
#
_cell.length_a   1.000
_cell.length_b   1.000
_cell.length_c   1.000
_cell.angle_alpha   90.00
_cell.angle_beta   90.00
_cell.angle_gamma   90.00
#
_symmetry.space_group_name_H-M   'P 1'
#
loop_
_entity.id
_entity.type
_entity.pdbx_description
1 polymer ?
#
loop_
_entity_poly.entity_id
_entity_poly.type
_entity_poly.pdbx_seq_one_letter_code
_entity_poly.pdbx_strand_id
1 'polypeptide(L)'
;MKIRLFKLPKNKRFNYTPRYYEGKEEGNPFEMGSRIRKDRETVTKHFTEEWRSIRSESRNRKNAGVNKTFWIVLLVLILITLYFLDFDLSIFRRH
;
A
#
# COMPACT_ATOMS: atom_id res chain seq x y z
N MET A 1 22.42 -7.45 6.10
CA MET A 1 21.55 -6.37 6.67
C MET A 1 22.18 -5.01 6.37
N LYS A 2 21.47 -4.08 5.72
CA LYS A 2 22.01 -2.75 5.37
C LYS A 2 21.76 -1.76 6.52
N ILE A 3 22.77 -1.48 7.32
CA ILE A 3 22.69 -0.52 8.43
C ILE A 3 22.71 0.89 7.83
N ARG A 4 21.66 1.69 8.07
CA ARG A 4 21.59 3.10 7.66
C ARG A 4 21.80 3.97 8.89
N LEU A 5 23.04 4.41 9.12
CA LEU A 5 23.44 5.20 10.30
C LEU A 5 22.90 6.65 10.30
N PHE A 6 22.61 7.22 9.12
CA PHE A 6 22.04 8.56 9.02
C PHE A 6 20.81 8.53 8.11
N LYS A 7 19.62 8.54 8.73
CA LYS A 7 18.38 8.75 7.99
C LYS A 7 18.21 10.26 7.79
N LEU A 8 18.15 10.68 6.53
CA LEU A 8 17.76 12.05 6.22
C LEU A 8 16.34 12.30 6.77
N PRO A 9 16.11 13.47 7.40
CA PRO A 9 14.77 13.85 7.79
C PRO A 9 13.90 13.94 6.53
N LYS A 10 12.66 13.46 6.63
CA LYS A 10 11.69 13.61 5.55
C LYS A 10 11.26 15.08 5.46
N ASN A 11 10.99 15.56 4.25
CA ASN A 11 10.43 16.89 4.06
C ASN A 11 9.15 17.06 4.89
N LYS A 12 9.07 18.17 5.63
CA LYS A 12 7.85 18.57 6.34
C LYS A 12 6.83 18.99 5.30
N ARG A 13 5.61 18.45 5.39
CA ARG A 13 4.50 18.84 4.52
C ARG A 13 3.77 20.03 5.15
N PHE A 14 3.37 20.98 4.32
CA PHE A 14 2.53 22.09 4.74
C PHE A 14 1.07 21.70 4.56
N ASN A 15 0.27 21.83 5.63
CA ASN A 15 -1.18 21.62 5.58
C ASN A 15 -1.84 22.99 5.50
N TYR A 16 -2.57 23.25 4.41
CA TYR A 16 -3.39 24.45 4.30
C TYR A 16 -4.74 24.24 5.00
N THR A 17 -5.21 25.26 5.72
CA THR A 17 -6.59 25.34 6.20
C THR A 17 -7.20 26.62 5.65
N PRO A 18 -8.32 26.53 4.91
CA PRO A 18 -9.04 27.70 4.42
C PRO A 18 -9.48 28.60 5.59
N ARG A 19 -9.53 29.91 5.34
CA ARG A 19 -9.93 30.92 6.34
C ARG A 19 -11.28 30.64 7.01
N TYR A 20 -12.23 30.07 6.26
CA TYR A 20 -13.60 29.79 6.71
C TYR A 20 -13.86 28.29 6.96
N TYR A 21 -12.81 27.48 7.14
CA TYR A 21 -12.98 26.05 7.42
C TYR A 21 -13.00 25.81 8.93
N GLU A 22 -14.20 25.57 9.46
CA GLU A 22 -14.44 25.34 10.90
C GLU A 22 -14.03 23.93 11.37
N GLY A 23 -13.83 22.99 10.43
CA GLY A 23 -13.58 21.57 10.75
C GLY A 23 -12.22 21.25 11.40
N LYS A 24 -11.36 22.24 11.68
CA LYS A 24 -10.11 22.03 12.45
C LYS A 24 -10.28 22.30 13.95
N GLU A 25 -11.35 22.96 14.35
CA GLU A 25 -11.56 23.35 15.76
C GLU A 25 -12.36 22.30 16.55
N GLU A 26 -12.94 21.28 15.89
CA GLU A 26 -13.68 20.15 16.49
C GLU A 26 -12.79 19.14 17.27
N GLY A 27 -11.68 19.60 17.88
CA GLY A 27 -10.81 18.77 18.72
C GLY A 27 -11.16 18.85 20.20
N ASN A 28 -10.74 17.85 20.98
CA ASN A 28 -10.99 17.81 22.43
C ASN A 28 -10.43 19.07 23.13
N PRO A 29 -11.25 19.83 23.90
CA PRO A 29 -10.83 21.05 24.59
C PRO A 29 -9.84 20.81 25.73
N PHE A 30 -9.69 19.57 26.19
CA PHE A 30 -8.76 19.19 27.26
C PHE A 30 -7.40 18.67 26.74
N GLU A 31 -7.13 18.73 25.44
CA GLU A 31 -5.84 18.33 24.89
C GLU A 31 -4.75 19.36 25.21
N MET A 32 -3.89 19.02 26.18
CA MET A 32 -2.69 19.79 26.52
C MET A 32 -1.59 19.57 25.47
N GLY A 33 -1.75 20.18 24.29
CA GLY A 33 -0.78 20.14 23.19
C GLY A 33 -0.47 21.53 22.62
N SER A 34 0.65 21.69 21.92
CA SER A 34 0.93 22.96 21.24
C SER A 34 0.02 23.16 20.03
N ARG A 35 -0.45 24.40 19.82
CA ARG A 35 -1.30 24.78 18.66
C ARG A 35 -0.66 24.36 17.33
N ILE A 36 0.66 24.59 17.21
CA ILE A 36 1.45 24.23 16.03
C ILE A 36 1.44 22.71 15.76
N ARG A 37 1.47 21.88 16.81
CA ARG A 37 1.41 20.42 16.64
C ARG A 37 0.01 19.98 16.22
N LYS A 38 -1.03 20.55 16.83
CA LYS A 38 -2.43 20.31 16.48
C LYS A 38 -2.72 20.65 15.01
N ASP A 39 -2.23 21.79 14.52
CA ASP A 39 -2.41 22.19 13.12
C ASP A 39 -1.69 21.27 12.10
N ARG A 40 -0.63 20.58 12.54
CA ARG A 40 0.12 19.61 11.72
C ARG A 40 -0.51 18.22 11.70
N GLU A 41 -1.09 17.80 12.83
CA GLU A 41 -1.67 16.47 13.00
C GLU A 41 -3.16 16.42 12.63
N THR A 42 -3.85 17.57 12.62
CA THR A 42 -5.24 17.66 12.15
C THR A 42 -5.34 17.31 10.67
N VAL A 43 -6.04 16.22 10.40
CA VAL A 43 -6.33 15.75 9.05
C VAL A 43 -7.33 16.72 8.42
N THR A 44 -6.88 17.57 7.50
CA THR A 44 -7.79 18.35 6.67
C THR A 44 -8.63 17.40 5.82
N LYS A 45 -9.96 17.62 5.71
CA LYS A 45 -10.85 16.90 4.77
C LYS A 45 -10.53 17.27 3.31
N HIS A 46 -9.34 16.90 2.85
CA HIS A 46 -8.88 17.09 1.48
C HIS A 46 -8.81 15.73 0.79
N PHE A 47 -9.24 15.66 -0.48
CA PHE A 47 -9.22 14.43 -1.28
C PHE A 47 -7.86 13.72 -1.25
N THR A 48 -6.75 14.46 -1.20
CA THR A 48 -5.40 13.89 -1.13
C THR A 48 -5.18 12.96 0.06
N GLU A 49 -5.76 13.28 1.23
CA GLU A 49 -5.62 12.43 2.42
C GLU A 49 -6.51 11.18 2.33
N GLU A 50 -7.68 11.28 1.71
CA GLU A 50 -8.53 10.12 1.37
C GLU A 50 -7.81 9.18 0.37
N TRP A 51 -7.26 9.71 -0.71
CA TRP A 51 -6.42 8.92 -1.62
C TRP A 51 -5.20 8.30 -0.93
N ARG A 52 -4.69 8.95 0.12
CA ARG A 52 -3.56 8.46 0.91
C ARG A 52 -3.98 7.34 1.85
N SER A 53 -5.12 7.45 2.52
CA SER A 53 -5.67 6.37 3.36
C SER A 53 -5.98 5.16 2.51
N ILE A 54 -6.71 5.33 1.40
CA ILE A 54 -7.01 4.28 0.41
C ILE A 54 -5.72 3.61 -0.08
N ARG A 55 -4.70 4.39 -0.45
CA ARG A 55 -3.40 3.84 -0.88
C ARG A 55 -2.65 3.13 0.24
N SER A 56 -2.78 3.59 1.48
CA SER A 56 -2.13 2.93 2.63
C SER A 56 -2.81 1.61 2.97
N GLU A 57 -4.13 1.56 2.82
CA GLU A 57 -4.96 0.40 3.04
C GLU A 57 -4.84 -0.62 1.90
N SER A 58 -4.75 -0.16 0.65
CA SER A 58 -4.49 -1.04 -0.50
C SER A 58 -3.10 -1.68 -0.45
N ARG A 59 -2.14 -1.08 0.27
CA ARG A 59 -0.80 -1.64 0.52
C ARG A 59 -0.79 -2.77 1.53
N ASN A 60 -1.95 -3.32 1.91
CA ASN A 60 -2.06 -4.53 2.71
C ASN A 60 -1.36 -5.72 2.02
N ARG A 61 -0.04 -5.84 2.26
CA ARG A 61 0.80 -7.02 2.02
C ARG A 61 0.33 -8.26 2.80
N LYS A 62 -0.76 -8.14 3.58
CA LYS A 62 -1.39 -9.24 4.33
C LYS A 62 -2.09 -10.26 3.40
N ASN A 63 -2.40 -9.89 2.16
CA ASN A 63 -2.92 -10.80 1.14
C ASN A 63 -1.82 -11.30 0.17
N ALA A 64 -0.55 -11.30 0.59
CA ALA A 64 0.52 -12.04 -0.09
C ALA A 64 0.40 -13.55 0.19
N GLY A 65 -0.82 -14.07 0.21
CA GLY A 65 -1.10 -15.50 0.23
C GLY A 65 -0.94 -16.06 -1.17
N VAL A 66 -0.49 -17.30 -1.27
CA VAL A 66 -0.34 -17.99 -2.55
C VAL A 66 -1.74 -18.16 -3.16
N ASN A 67 -2.03 -17.47 -4.28
CA ASN A 67 -3.35 -17.54 -4.91
C ASN A 67 -3.52 -18.90 -5.61
N LYS A 68 -4.36 -19.79 -5.06
CA LYS A 68 -4.63 -21.12 -5.63
C LYS A 68 -5.17 -21.03 -7.07
N THR A 69 -6.00 -20.04 -7.36
CA THR A 69 -6.56 -19.81 -8.70
C THR A 69 -5.46 -19.52 -9.72
N PHE A 70 -4.43 -18.74 -9.34
CA PHE A 70 -3.29 -18.47 -10.22
C PHE A 70 -2.56 -19.76 -10.62
N TRP A 71 -2.29 -20.65 -9.65
CA TRP A 71 -1.63 -21.92 -9.94
C TRP A 71 -2.48 -22.86 -10.80
N ILE A 72 -3.80 -22.88 -10.57
CA ILE A 72 -4.73 -23.67 -11.40
C ILE A 72 -4.71 -23.16 -12.84
N VAL A 73 -4.84 -21.84 -13.03
CA VAL A 73 -4.80 -21.24 -14.38
C VAL A 73 -3.45 -21.49 -15.07
N LEU A 74 -2.34 -21.34 -14.34
CA LEU A 74 -1.00 -21.63 -14.87
C LEU A 74 -0.86 -23.09 -15.32
N LEU A 75 -1.35 -24.03 -14.52
CA LEU A 75 -1.28 -25.46 -14.83
C LEU A 75 -2.14 -25.79 -16.07
N VAL A 76 -3.35 -25.25 -16.17
CA VAL A 76 -4.21 -25.42 -17.36
C VAL A 76 -3.54 -24.86 -18.61
N LEU A 77 -2.93 -23.66 -18.52
CA LEU A 77 -2.23 -23.06 -19.64
C LEU A 77 -1.07 -23.94 -20.11
N ILE A 78 -0.26 -24.47 -19.18
CA ILE A 78 0.83 -25.39 -19.50
C ILE A 78 0.28 -26.65 -20.19
N LEU A 79 -0.79 -27.25 -19.69
CA LEU A 79 -1.39 -28.43 -20.32
C LEU A 79 -1.88 -28.15 -21.75
N ILE A 80 -2.52 -27.00 -21.98
CA ILE A 80 -2.95 -26.58 -23.32
C ILE A 80 -1.73 -26.43 -24.24
N THR A 81 -0.68 -25.75 -23.79
CA THR A 81 0.55 -25.58 -24.57
C THR A 81 1.21 -26.92 -24.90
N LEU A 82 1.28 -27.84 -23.94
CA LEU A 82 1.84 -29.18 -24.15
C LEU A 82 1.03 -29.98 -25.18
N TYR A 83 -0.31 -29.88 -25.13
CA TYR A 83 -1.19 -30.54 -26.10
C TYR A 83 -1.03 -29.97 -27.51
N PHE A 84 -1.03 -28.65 -27.68
CA PHE A 84 -0.89 -28.02 -29.01
C PHE A 84 0.46 -28.31 -29.68
N LEU A 85 1.50 -28.56 -28.89
CA LEU A 85 2.85 -28.80 -29.39
C LEU A 85 3.19 -30.30 -29.52
N ASP A 86 2.25 -31.20 -29.20
CA ASP A 86 2.51 -32.65 -29.04
C ASP A 86 3.81 -32.91 -28.25
N PHE A 87 4.01 -32.14 -27.17
CA PHE A 87 5.28 -32.12 -26.47
C PHE A 87 5.46 -33.39 -25.61
N ASP A 88 6.46 -34.21 -25.94
CA ASP A 88 6.74 -35.44 -25.22
C ASP A 88 7.48 -35.18 -23.88
N LEU A 89 6.80 -35.45 -22.77
CA LEU A 89 7.36 -35.35 -21.40
C LEU A 89 8.37 -36.46 -21.08
N SER A 90 8.43 -37.53 -21.89
CA SER A 90 9.37 -38.65 -21.70
C SER A 90 10.84 -38.23 -21.82
N ILE A 91 11.11 -37.10 -22.49
CA ILE A 91 12.45 -36.51 -22.64
C ILE A 91 13.12 -36.20 -21.30
N PHE A 92 12.33 -35.94 -20.25
CA PHE A 92 12.83 -35.65 -18.91
C PHE A 92 13.09 -36.92 -18.07
N ARG A 93 12.67 -38.09 -18.54
CA ARG A 93 12.86 -39.38 -17.85
C ARG A 93 14.17 -40.08 -18.22
N ARG A 94 15.00 -39.45 -19.07
CA ARG A 94 16.27 -40.02 -19.53
C ARG A 94 17.39 -39.67 -18.56
N HIS A 95 17.41 -40.36 -17.43
CA HIS A 95 18.59 -40.63 -16.60
C HIS A 95 18.41 -41.98 -15.90
#